data_AF-A0A0B2AKW4-F1
#
_entry.id   AF-A0A0B2AKW4-F1
#
_cell.length_a   1.000
_cell.length_b   1.000
_cell.length_c   1.000
_cell.angle_alpha   90.00
_cell.angle_beta   90.00
_cell.angle_gamma   90.00
#
_symmetry.space_group_name_H-M   'P 1'
#
loop_
_entity.id
_entity.type
_entity.pdbx_description
1 polymer ?
#
loop_
_entity_poly.entity_id
_entity_poly.type
_entity_poly.pdbx_seq_one_letter_code
_entity_poly.pdbx_strand_id
1 'polypeptide(L)' 'MVPLGVLLPQSILATNTFNVLMTFVAINTLLYVALSILKALPRLRVSLFPRRYRRSETRSIYPDGPL' A
#
# COMPACT_ATOMS: atom_id res chain seq x y z
N MET A 1 20.81 -25.76 -28.05
CA MET A 1 20.74 -24.59 -27.15
C MET A 1 19.32 -24.05 -27.22
N VAL A 2 18.47 -24.38 -26.25
CA VAL A 2 17.06 -23.95 -26.20
C VAL A 2 17.05 -22.51 -25.69
N PRO A 3 16.35 -21.56 -26.35
CA PRO A 3 16.27 -20.20 -25.85
C PRO A 3 15.52 -20.20 -24.51
N LEU A 4 16.14 -19.61 -23.49
CA LEU A 4 15.60 -19.48 -22.13
C LEU A 4 14.23 -18.78 -22.15
N GLY A 5 13.16 -19.55 -21.97
CA GLY A 5 11.85 -19.05 -21.53
C GLY A 5 10.98 -18.32 -22.56
N VAL A 6 11.43 -18.15 -23.81
CA VAL A 6 10.59 -17.52 -24.85
C VAL A 6 9.77 -18.61 -25.56
N LEU A 7 8.50 -18.74 -25.17
CA LEU A 7 7.57 -19.77 -25.67
C LEU A 7 7.11 -19.53 -27.12
N LEU A 8 7.25 -18.30 -27.63
CA LEU A 8 6.71 -17.87 -28.92
C LEU A 8 7.82 -17.32 -29.84
N PRO A 9 7.74 -17.55 -31.16
CA PRO A 9 8.63 -16.93 -32.13
C PRO A 9 8.61 -15.39 -32.04
N GLN A 10 9.77 -14.75 -32.22
CA GLN A 10 9.92 -13.30 -32.20
C GLN A 10 9.02 -12.58 -33.21
N SER A 11 8.74 -13.22 -34.35
CA SER A 11 7.81 -12.71 -35.36
C SER A 11 6.40 -12.50 -34.82
N ILE A 12 5.92 -13.36 -33.90
CA ILE A 12 4.60 -13.24 -33.28
C ILE A 12 4.60 -12.12 -32.23
N LEU A 13 5.66 -12.02 -31.44
CA LEU A 13 5.81 -11.00 -30.40
C LEU A 13 5.87 -9.58 -30.98
N ALA A 14 6.39 -9.42 -32.20
CA ALA A 14 6.48 -8.14 -32.89
C ALA A 14 5.17 -7.70 -33.55
N THR A 15 4.11 -8.53 -33.55
CA THR A 15 2.85 -8.19 -34.20
C THR A 15 2.08 -7.12 -33.43
N ASN A 16 1.41 -6.22 -34.15
CA ASN A 16 0.62 -5.15 -33.54
C ASN A 16 -0.53 -5.68 -32.67
N THR A 17 -1.19 -6.75 -33.12
CA THR A 17 -2.28 -7.40 -32.36
C THR A 17 -1.81 -7.95 -31.03
N PHE A 18 -0.64 -8.61 -31.00
CA PHE A 18 -0.04 -9.08 -29.76
C PHE A 18 0.35 -7.93 -28.84
N ASN A 19 0.92 -6.85 -29.38
CA ASN A 19 1.28 -5.66 -28.60
C ASN A 19 0.09 -5.01 -27.91
N VAL A 20 -1.08 -4.96 -28.57
CA VAL A 20 -2.32 -4.46 -27.95
C VAL A 20 -2.70 -5.32 -26.74
N LEU A 21 -2.71 -6.65 -26.89
CA LEU A 21 -3.01 -7.58 -25.78
C LEU A 21 -2.00 -7.45 -24.64
N MET A 22 -0.71 -7.38 -24.98
CA MET A 22 0.37 -7.23 -24.01
C MET A 22 0.26 -5.90 -23.25
N THR A 23 -0.16 -4.83 -23.92
CA THR A 23 -0.40 -3.53 -23.28
C THR A 23 -1.53 -3.61 -22.25
N PHE A 24 -2.63 -4.31 -22.53
CA PHE A 24 -3.69 -4.51 -21.53
C PHE A 24 -3.20 -5.26 -20.29
N VAL A 25 -2.44 -6.34 -20.49
CA VAL A 25 -1.85 -7.11 -19.38
C VAL A 25 -0.86 -6.25 -18.59
N ALA A 26 -0.02 -5.47 -19.28
CA ALA A 26 0.95 -4.58 -18.67
C ALA A 26 0.27 -3.50 -17.82
N ILE A 27 -0.79 -2.85 -18.33
CA ILE A 27 -1.55 -1.84 -17.58
C ILE A 27 -2.20 -2.46 -16.34
N ASN A 28 -2.89 -3.60 -16.48
CA ASN A 28 -3.52 -4.26 -15.35
C ASN A 28 -2.49 -4.63 -14.26
N THR A 29 -1.36 -5.20 -14.67
CA THR A 29 -0.28 -5.59 -13.75
C THR A 29 0.33 -4.37 -13.07
N LEU A 30 0.62 -3.32 -13.84
CA LEU A 30 1.20 -2.07 -13.32
C LEU A 30 0.28 -1.43 -12.28
N LEU A 31 -1.02 -1.31 -12.59
CA LEU A 31 -2.00 -0.75 -11.66
C LEU A 31 -2.15 -1.60 -10.41
N TYR A 32 -2.24 -2.93 -10.57
CA TYR A 32 -2.33 -3.84 -9.44
C TYR A 32 -1.11 -3.70 -8.52
N VAL A 33 0.10 -3.71 -9.08
CA VAL A 33 1.34 -3.58 -8.31
C VAL A 33 1.43 -2.22 -7.64
N ALA A 34 1.13 -1.13 -8.35
CA ALA A 34 1.14 0.22 -7.80
C ALA A 34 0.20 0.35 -6.59
N LEU A 35 -1.02 -0.15 -6.71
CA LEU A 35 -1.99 -0.15 -5.61
C LEU A 35 -1.57 -1.07 -4.47
N SER A 36 -0.97 -2.22 -4.78
CA SER A 36 -0.47 -3.16 -3.79
C SER A 36 0.65 -2.54 -2.96
N ILE A 37 1.60 -1.86 -3.60
CA ILE A 37 2.66 -1.11 -2.91
C ILE A 37 2.06 -0.01 -2.04
N LEU A 38 1.16 0.79 -2.60
CA LEU A 38 0.51 1.88 -1.86
C LEU A 38 -0.25 1.36 -0.62
N LYS A 39 -0.93 0.21 -0.73
CA LYS A 39 -1.65 -0.43 0.38
C LYS A 39 -0.73 -1.16 1.36
N ALA A 40 0.43 -1.64 0.91
CA ALA A 40 1.41 -2.30 1.77
C ALA A 40 2.15 -1.30 2.68
N LEU A 41 2.14 0.00 2.34
CA LEU A 41 2.72 1.02 3.21
C LEU A 41 1.98 1.08 4.56
N PRO A 42 2.70 0.97 5.69
CA PRO A 42 2.08 1.12 7.00
C PRO A 42 1.53 2.54 7.17
N ARG A 43 0.32 2.68 7.72
CA ARG A 43 -0.21 4.00 8.13
C ARG A 43 0.64 4.55 9.27
N LEU A 44 1.56 5.45 8.95
CA LEU A 44 2.36 6.19 9.93
C LEU A 44 1.43 7.13 10.72
N ARG A 45 1.04 6.70 11.93
CA ARG A 45 0.33 7.55 12.88
C ARG A 45 1.34 8.43 13.61
N VAL A 46 1.66 9.58 13.01
CA VAL A 46 2.40 10.64 13.70
C VAL A 46 1.42 11.39 14.61
N SER A 47 1.57 11.22 15.93
CA SER A 47 0.85 12.03 16.91
C SER A 47 1.46 13.43 16.94
N LEU A 48 1.08 14.28 15.98
CA LEU A 48 1.58 15.65 15.86
C LEU A 48 1.21 16.54 17.05
N PHE A 49 0.22 16.13 17.85
CA PHE A 49 -0.21 16.85 19.03
C PHE A 49 0.05 16.01 20.28
N PRO A 50 0.80 16.53 21.27
CA PRO A 50 0.85 15.90 22.58
C PRO A 50 -0.56 15.96 23.16
N ARG A 51 -1.16 14.79 23.38
CA ARG A 51 -2.48 14.68 23.99
C ARG A 51 -2.38 15.16 25.44
N ARG A 52 -2.65 16.45 25.68
CA ARG A 52 -2.80 17.02 27.03
C ARG A 52 -4.09 16.45 27.61
N TYR A 53 -4.02 15.25 28.19
CA TYR A 53 -5.04 14.78 29.11
C TYR A 53 -4.96 15.61 30.38
N ARG A 54 -5.63 16.76 30.39
CA ARG A 54 -5.90 17.49 31.63
C ARG A 54 -7.21 16.92 32.17
N ARG A 55 -7.15 16.07 33.19
CA ARG A 55 -8.36 15.65 33.92
C ARG A 55 -8.94 16.91 34.57
N SER A 56 -10.19 17.24 34.24
CA SER A 56 -10.91 18.36 34.83
C SER A 56 -11.35 18.09 36.27
N GLU A 57 -11.52 16.81 36.62
CA GLU A 57 -12.06 16.38 37.90
C GLU A 57 -11.29 15.19 38.47
N THR A 58 -11.04 15.24 39.78
CA THR A 58 -10.44 14.15 40.55
C THR A 58 -11.50 13.07 40.78
N ARG A 59 -11.43 11.97 40.02
CA ARG A 59 -12.22 10.74 40.26
C ARG A 59 -11.54 9.81 41.28
N SER A 60 -10.95 10.38 42.33
CA SER A 60 -10.38 9.59 43.43
C SER A 60 -11.50 9.20 44.39
N ILE A 61 -11.46 7.98 44.92
CA ILE A 61 -12.38 7.50 45.97
C ILE A 61 -12.01 8.12 47.33
N TYR A 62 -10.79 8.65 47.43
CA TYR A 62 -10.32 9.51 48.50
C TYR A 62 -9.96 10.87 47.89
N PRO A 63 -10.93 11.78 47.69
CA PRO A 63 -10.59 13.17 47.42
C PRO A 63 -9.83 13.72 48.64
N ASP A 64 -8.84 14.58 48.40
CA ASP A 64 -7.95 15.10 49.45
C ASP A 64 -8.74 15.46 50.71
N GLY A 65 -8.30 14.89 51.85
CA GLY A 65 -9.01 15.00 53.13
C GLY A 65 -9.17 16.45 53.60
N PRO A 66 -10.11 16.72 54.52
CA PRO A 66 -10.44 18.09 54.91
C PRO A 66 -9.21 18.80 55.48
N LEU A 67 -9.02 20.06 55.06
CA LEU A 67 -8.04 21.02 55.59
C LEU A 67 -8.30 21.30 57.07
#